data_AF-A0A640WB23-F1
#
_entry.id   AF-A0A640WB23-F1
#
_cell.length_a   1.000
_cell.length_b   1.000
_cell.length_c   1.000
_cell.angle_alpha   90.00
_cell.angle_beta   90.00
_cell.angle_gamma   90.00
#
_symmetry.space_group_name_H-M   'P 1'
#
loop_
_entity.id
_entity.type
_entity.pdbx_description
1 polymer ?
#
loop_
_entity_poly.entity_id
_entity_poly.type
_entity_poly.pdbx_seq_one_letter_code
_entity_poly.pdbx_strand_id
1 'polypeptide(L)'
;MKIMKLKHKSNNNWKEGVAFVRGINIYKNARITQEQMLKLCKKIENHNLKIVKIVNTDNIIFKKRGIHYATVGSKLEKVLSEYFGKPIYVTTRSMKTIESLK
;
A
#
# COMPACT_ATOMS: atom_id res chain seq x y z
N MET A 1 -27.87 -2.97 -37.69
CA MET A 1 -26.57 -3.38 -37.10
C MET A 1 -25.73 -2.13 -36.84
N LYS A 2 -25.57 -1.71 -35.58
CA LYS A 2 -24.85 -0.47 -35.22
C LYS A 2 -23.52 -0.89 -34.59
N ILE A 3 -22.43 -0.74 -35.33
CA ILE A 3 -21.09 -1.14 -34.90
C ILE A 3 -20.64 -0.21 -33.75
N MET A 4 -20.52 -0.78 -32.55
CA MET A 4 -19.93 -0.13 -31.38
C MET A 4 -18.45 0.15 -31.63
N LYS A 5 -18.10 1.41 -31.90
CA LYS A 5 -16.71 1.88 -31.71
C LYS A 5 -16.47 2.09 -30.22
N LEU A 6 -16.23 1.00 -29.48
CA LEU A 6 -15.64 1.08 -28.15
C LEU A 6 -14.21 1.56 -28.31
N LYS A 7 -14.01 2.87 -28.14
CA LYS A 7 -12.68 3.46 -27.94
C LYS A 7 -12.04 2.72 -26.77
N HIS A 8 -11.02 1.90 -27.03
CA HIS A 8 -10.11 1.39 -26.02
C HIS A 8 -9.39 2.59 -25.39
N LYS A 9 -10.03 3.20 -24.40
CA LYS A 9 -9.40 4.15 -23.49
C LYS A 9 -8.35 3.32 -22.75
N SER A 10 -7.07 3.54 -23.02
CA SER A 10 -5.97 3.02 -22.22
C SER A 10 -6.00 3.68 -20.84
N ASN A 11 -7.03 3.34 -20.06
CA ASN A 11 -7.17 3.78 -18.69
C ASN A 11 -6.05 3.11 -17.92
N ASN A 12 -5.00 3.88 -17.63
CA ASN A 12 -3.99 3.54 -16.64
C ASN A 12 -4.70 3.52 -15.27
N ASN A 13 -5.45 2.45 -14.98
CA ASN A 13 -6.38 2.32 -13.85
C ASN A 13 -5.66 2.08 -12.52
N TRP A 14 -4.51 2.73 -12.36
CA TRP A 14 -3.81 2.80 -11.10
C TRP A 14 -4.52 3.81 -10.21
N LYS A 15 -4.81 3.39 -8.98
CA LYS A 15 -5.36 4.24 -7.95
C LYS A 15 -4.35 4.32 -6.82
N GLU A 16 -4.11 5.54 -6.34
CA GLU A 16 -3.23 5.77 -5.20
C GLU A 16 -3.94 5.48 -3.88
N GLY A 17 -3.16 5.04 -2.91
CA GLY A 17 -3.58 4.76 -1.56
C GLY A 17 -2.45 4.96 -0.57
N VAL A 18 -2.84 5.04 0.69
CA VAL A 18 -1.93 5.09 1.83
C VAL A 18 -2.25 3.94 2.77
N ALA A 19 -1.21 3.34 3.32
CA ALA A 19 -1.28 2.37 4.39
C ALA A 19 -0.57 2.92 5.63
N PHE A 20 -1.25 2.84 6.77
CA PHE A 20 -0.78 3.26 8.08
C PHE A 20 -0.43 2.02 8.89
N VAL A 21 0.85 1.82 9.18
CA VAL A 21 1.36 0.71 9.98
C VAL A 21 1.32 1.10 11.46
N ARG A 22 0.76 0.25 12.31
CA ARG A 22 0.60 0.54 13.74
C ARG A 22 1.70 -0.12 14.57
N GLY A 23 2.13 0.55 15.64
CA GLY A 23 2.93 -0.06 16.71
C GLY A 23 4.39 -0.36 16.36
N ILE A 24 4.97 0.36 15.40
CA ILE A 24 6.39 0.24 15.01
C ILE A 24 7.19 1.45 15.51
N ASN A 25 8.49 1.25 15.78
CA ASN A 25 9.41 2.30 16.24
C ASN A 25 9.00 3.04 17.53
N ILE A 26 8.09 2.48 18.34
CA ILE A 26 7.65 3.06 19.62
C ILE A 26 8.47 2.45 20.78
N TYR A 27 8.98 3.28 21.70
CA TYR A 27 9.71 2.85 22.91
C TYR A 27 10.80 1.79 22.68
N LYS A 28 11.59 1.95 21.59
CA LYS A 28 12.64 1.00 21.17
C LYS A 28 12.15 -0.40 20.77
N ASN A 29 10.85 -0.63 20.65
CA ASN A 29 10.25 -1.86 20.16
C ASN A 29 10.02 -1.81 18.63
N ALA A 30 10.05 -2.97 17.96
CA ALA A 30 9.81 -3.13 16.52
C ALA A 30 10.56 -2.09 15.67
N ARG A 31 11.89 -2.04 15.87
CA ARG A 31 12.77 -1.10 15.19
C ARG A 31 12.94 -1.47 13.73
N ILE A 32 12.73 -0.50 12.84
CA ILE A 32 12.99 -0.62 11.41
C ILE A 32 13.39 0.73 10.82
N THR A 33 14.40 0.74 9.95
CA THR A 33 14.75 1.94 9.19
C THR A 33 13.80 2.12 7.99
N GLN A 34 13.72 3.34 7.46
CA GLN A 34 12.92 3.62 6.27
C GLN A 34 13.35 2.78 5.05
N GLU A 35 14.66 2.55 4.91
CA GLU A 35 15.23 1.69 3.85
C GLU A 35 14.81 0.23 4.01
N GLN A 36 14.91 -0.31 5.23
CA GLN A 36 14.47 -1.67 5.53
C GLN A 36 12.97 -1.84 5.27
N MET A 37 12.17 -0.85 5.69
CA MET A 37 10.72 -0.83 5.44
C MET A 37 10.42 -0.84 3.93
N LEU A 38 11.10 0.01 3.15
CA LEU A 38 10.93 0.04 1.70
C LEU A 38 11.31 -1.29 1.05
N LYS A 39 12.48 -1.85 1.41
CA LYS A 39 12.95 -3.14 0.88
C LYS A 39 11.97 -4.26 1.19
N LEU A 40 11.41 -4.27 2.40
CA LEU A 40 10.42 -5.24 2.84
C LEU A 40 9.11 -5.09 2.06
N CYS A 41 8.57 -3.87 1.97
CA CYS A 41 7.33 -3.59 1.25
C CYS A 41 7.46 -3.87 -0.26
N LYS A 42 8.64 -3.68 -0.86
CA LYS A 42 8.85 -4.01 -2.28
C LYS A 42 8.65 -5.49 -2.59
N LYS A 43 8.76 -6.39 -1.62
CA LYS A 43 8.51 -7.84 -1.81
C LYS A 43 7.07 -8.18 -2.20
N ILE A 44 6.11 -7.29 -1.92
CA ILE A 44 4.69 -7.52 -2.27
C ILE A 44 4.28 -6.90 -3.60
N GLU A 45 5.20 -6.22 -4.29
CA GLU A 45 4.93 -5.62 -5.59
C GLU A 45 4.64 -6.69 -6.64
N ASN A 46 3.75 -6.35 -7.57
CA ASN A 46 3.43 -7.18 -8.72
C ASN A 46 2.74 -6.33 -9.81
N HIS A 47 2.18 -6.98 -10.83
CA HIS A 47 1.49 -6.32 -11.95
C HIS A 47 0.28 -5.43 -11.55
N ASN A 48 -0.19 -5.56 -10.30
CA ASN A 48 -1.36 -4.86 -9.74
C ASN A 48 -1.05 -4.01 -8.49
N LEU A 49 0.18 -4.04 -7.98
CA LEU A 49 0.58 -3.32 -6.77
C LEU A 49 2.01 -2.79 -6.90
N LYS A 50 2.21 -1.49 -6.65
CA LYS A 50 3.51 -0.82 -6.60
C LYS A 50 3.63 0.02 -5.33
N ILE A 51 4.76 -0.07 -4.63
CA ILE A 51 5.09 0.78 -3.50
C ILE A 51 5.80 2.03 -4.06
N VAL A 52 5.24 3.20 -3.76
CA VAL A 52 5.72 4.47 -4.29
C VAL A 52 6.80 5.04 -3.38
N LYS A 53 6.49 5.17 -2.09
CA LYS A 53 7.44 5.68 -1.08
C LYS A 53 7.00 5.30 0.32
N ILE A 54 7.96 5.32 1.24
CA ILE A 54 7.72 5.32 2.68
C ILE A 54 7.85 6.76 3.16
N VAL A 55 6.91 7.22 3.98
CA VAL A 55 6.98 8.50 4.69
C VAL A 55 7.24 8.19 6.15
N ASN A 56 8.29 8.79 6.71
CA ASN A 56 8.88 8.40 8.00
C ASN A 56 9.22 6.91 7.99
N THR A 57 8.45 6.08 8.70
CA THR A 57 8.65 4.62 8.73
C THR A 57 7.35 3.82 8.72
N ASP A 58 6.23 4.47 8.99
CA ASP A 58 4.91 3.89 9.27
C ASP A 58 3.89 4.13 8.17
N ASN A 59 4.14 5.10 7.29
CA ASN A 59 3.21 5.49 6.23
C ASN A 59 3.72 5.03 4.87
N ILE A 60 2.99 4.13 4.24
CA ILE A 60 3.37 3.52 2.96
C ILE A 60 2.43 4.05 1.88
N ILE A 61 2.99 4.78 0.92
CA ILE A 61 2.25 5.23 -0.27
C ILE A 61 2.36 4.16 -1.33
N PHE A 62 1.23 3.76 -1.92
CA PHE A 62 1.19 2.72 -2.93
C PHE A 62 0.23 3.06 -4.07
N LYS A 63 0.43 2.38 -5.20
CA LYS A 63 -0.46 2.35 -6.35
C LYS A 63 -1.02 0.95 -6.51
N LYS A 64 -2.33 0.83 -6.71
CA LYS A 64 -2.99 -0.44 -6.98
C LYS A 64 -3.84 -0.40 -8.24
N ARG A 65 -4.04 -1.55 -8.89
CA ARG A 65 -4.97 -1.74 -10.01
C ARG A 65 -5.67 -3.08 -9.87
N GLY A 66 -6.97 -3.14 -10.12
CA GLY A 66 -7.73 -4.40 -10.11
C GLY A 66 -7.87 -5.10 -8.75
N ILE A 67 -7.36 -4.52 -7.65
CA ILE A 67 -7.46 -5.08 -6.29
C ILE A 67 -8.08 -4.08 -5.30
N HIS A 68 -8.60 -4.56 -4.18
CA HIS A 68 -9.14 -3.72 -3.10
C HIS A 68 -8.02 -3.14 -2.22
N TYR A 69 -8.29 -2.00 -1.58
CA TYR A 69 -7.35 -1.40 -0.62
C TYR A 69 -7.09 -2.32 0.59
N ALA A 70 -8.11 -3.05 1.04
CA ALA A 70 -7.99 -4.03 2.12
C ALA A 70 -6.99 -5.15 1.76
N THR A 71 -7.00 -5.64 0.50
CA THR A 71 -6.05 -6.65 0.02
C THR A 71 -4.60 -6.17 0.11
N VAL A 72 -4.34 -4.88 -0.14
CA VAL A 72 -3.00 -4.31 0.04
C VAL A 72 -2.62 -4.31 1.52
N GLY A 73 -3.56 -3.94 2.40
CA GLY A 73 -3.39 -3.99 3.85
C GLY A 73 -2.99 -5.39 4.33
N SER A 74 -3.78 -6.41 4.00
CA SER A 74 -3.50 -7.79 4.43
C SER A 74 -2.14 -8.31 3.93
N LYS A 75 -1.70 -7.92 2.73
CA LYS A 75 -0.36 -8.28 2.23
C LYS A 75 0.76 -7.63 3.05
N LEU A 76 0.59 -6.36 3.42
CA LEU A 76 1.52 -5.64 4.27
C LEU A 76 1.54 -6.22 5.69
N GLU A 77 0.38 -6.49 6.28
CA GLU A 77 0.27 -7.12 7.61
C GLU A 77 1.01 -8.44 7.66
N LYS A 78 0.82 -9.30 6.64
CA LYS A 78 1.52 -10.59 6.55
C LYS A 78 3.04 -10.40 6.56
N VAL A 79 3.56 -9.61 5.61
CA VAL A 79 5.01 -9.44 5.45
C VAL A 79 5.66 -8.74 6.64
N LEU A 80 4.98 -7.77 7.25
CA LEU A 80 5.47 -7.08 8.44
C LEU A 80 5.42 -7.99 9.67
N SER A 81 4.33 -8.73 9.85
CA SER A 81 4.20 -9.65 10.99
C SER A 81 5.24 -10.76 10.95
N GLU A 82 5.51 -11.31 9.76
CA GLU A 82 6.59 -12.28 9.54
C GLU A 82 7.97 -11.68 9.87
N TYR A 83 8.24 -10.44 9.44
CA TYR A 83 9.51 -9.78 9.73
C TYR A 83 9.72 -9.50 11.22
N PHE A 84 8.69 -9.06 11.93
CA PHE A 84 8.79 -8.68 13.35
C PHE A 84 8.54 -9.84 14.33
N GLY A 85 8.09 -11.01 13.84
CA GLY A 85 7.76 -12.16 14.70
C GLY A 85 6.55 -11.93 15.61
N LYS A 86 5.70 -10.96 15.30
CA LYS A 86 4.50 -10.61 16.07
C LYS A 86 3.44 -9.95 15.18
N PRO A 87 2.16 -9.95 15.56
CA PRO A 87 1.11 -9.28 14.78
C PRO A 87 1.40 -7.80 14.57
N ILE A 88 1.38 -7.36 13.32
CA ILE A 88 1.42 -5.96 12.90
C ILE A 88 0.14 -5.65 12.14
N TYR A 89 -0.54 -4.59 12.54
CA TYR A 89 -1.81 -4.16 11.96
C TYR A 89 -1.60 -2.99 11.01
N VAL A 90 -2.32 -3.00 9.89
CA VAL A 90 -2.22 -1.99 8.84
C VAL A 90 -3.61 -1.50 8.46
N THR A 91 -3.81 -0.19 8.51
CA THR A 91 -5.04 0.44 8.00
C THR A 91 -4.78 1.03 6.63
N THR A 92 -5.61 0.73 5.63
CA THR A 92 -5.50 1.30 4.29
C THR A 92 -6.63 2.27 3.98
N ARG A 93 -6.32 3.34 3.26
CA ARG A 93 -7.28 4.32 2.74
C ARG A 93 -6.93 4.73 1.32
N SER A 94 -7.94 5.17 0.58
CA SER A 94 -7.72 5.77 -0.73
C SER A 94 -7.07 7.14 -0.56
N MET A 95 -6.19 7.54 -1.48
CA MET A 95 -5.60 8.89 -1.42
C MET A 95 -6.68 9.97 -1.50
N LYS A 96 -7.69 9.76 -2.34
CA LYS A 96 -8.89 10.62 -2.45
C LYS A 96 -9.57 10.89 -1.10
N THR A 97 -9.67 9.88 -0.24
CA THR A 97 -10.26 10.02 1.11
C THR A 97 -9.42 10.92 2.01
N ILE A 98 -8.09 10.87 1.89
CA ILE A 98 -7.19 11.73 2.67
C ILE A 98 -7.27 13.16 2.15
N GLU A 99 -7.28 13.33 0.83
CA GLU A 99 -7.38 14.64 0.18
C GLU A 99 -8.70 15.35 0.52
N SER A 100 -9.80 14.62 0.72
CA SER A 100 -11.11 15.19 1.08
C SER A 100 -11.24 15.63 2.54
N LEU A 101 -10.21 15.46 3.37
CA LEU A 101 -10.20 15.92 4.77
C LEU A 101 -9.66 17.36 4.93
N LYS A 102 -9.28 18.00 3.82
CA LYS A 102 -8.87 19.40 3.77
C LYS A 102 -10.09 20.31 3.62
#